data_AF-A0AAU8TYN9-F1
#
_entry.id   AF-A0AAU8TYN9-F1
#
_cell.length_a   1.000
_cell.length_b   1.000
_cell.length_c   1.000
_cell.angle_alpha   90.00
_cell.angle_beta   90.00
_cell.angle_gamma   90.00
#
_symmetry.space_group_name_H-M   'P 1'
#
loop_
_entity.id
_entity.type
_entity.pdbx_description
1 polymer ?
#
loop_
_entity_poly.entity_id
_entity_poly.type
_entity_poly.pdbx_seq_one_letter_code
_entity_poly.pdbx_strand_id
1 'polypeptide(L)'
;MIDKKLIKYLLVGVLNTIIGFGIIFGLMFTGISPEISNLSGYSIGIVISYILNKIFTFQSKTKSKIEFIKFILAMLMAYILNFITLKICLSLSINPYISQIFAGGIYTISGFLLSKFWVFK
;
A
#
# COMPACT_ATOMS: atom_id res chain seq x y z
N MET A 1 -7.64 -14.21 17.88
CA MET A 1 -7.67 -12.81 18.38
C MET A 1 -7.14 -11.92 17.26
N ILE A 2 -7.99 -11.16 16.57
CA ILE A 2 -7.57 -10.39 15.40
C ILE A 2 -6.57 -9.32 15.85
N ASP A 3 -5.39 -9.30 15.23
CA ASP A 3 -4.34 -8.33 15.52
C ASP A 3 -4.89 -6.91 15.27
N LYS A 4 -5.06 -6.09 16.32
CA LYS A 4 -5.55 -4.70 16.18
C LYS A 4 -4.72 -3.88 15.19
N LYS A 5 -3.44 -4.22 15.02
CA LYS A 5 -2.53 -3.61 14.03
C LYS A 5 -2.95 -3.92 12.59
N LEU A 6 -3.49 -5.11 12.31
CA LEU A 6 -3.95 -5.49 10.96
C LEU A 6 -5.19 -4.69 10.56
N ILE A 7 -6.14 -4.51 11.48
CA ILE A 7 -7.32 -3.66 11.24
C ILE A 7 -6.90 -2.21 10.98
N LYS A 8 -5.97 -1.68 11.78
CA LYS A 8 -5.43 -0.32 11.56
C LYS A 8 -4.71 -0.20 10.22
N TYR A 9 -3.93 -1.21 9.83
CA TYR A 9 -3.25 -1.23 8.54
C TYR A 9 -4.25 -1.18 7.38
N LEU A 10 -5.32 -1.99 7.43
CA LEU A 10 -6.40 -1.97 6.44
C LEU A 10 -7.10 -0.60 6.41
N LEU A 11 -7.44 -0.03 7.57
CA LEU A 11 -8.03 1.31 7.67
C LEU A 11 -7.13 2.38 7.07
N VAL A 12 -5.83 2.33 7.35
CA VAL A 12 -4.84 3.25 6.76
C VAL A 12 -4.78 3.06 5.25
N GLY A 13 -4.86 1.82 4.75
CA GLY A 13 -4.96 1.54 3.32
C GLY A 13 -6.16 2.24 2.66
N VAL A 14 -7.36 2.09 3.24
CA VAL A 14 -8.58 2.76 2.75
C VAL A 14 -8.44 4.29 2.80
N LEU A 15 -7.96 4.83 3.91
CA LEU A 15 -7.71 6.27 4.05
C LEU A 15 -6.70 6.78 3.02
N ASN A 16 -5.63 6.02 2.77
CA ASN A 16 -4.62 6.38 1.80
C ASN A 16 -5.18 6.42 0.37
N THR A 17 -6.05 5.46 0.02
CA THR A 17 -6.74 5.46 -1.27
C THR A 17 -7.66 6.66 -1.42
N ILE A 18 -8.45 6.99 -0.39
CA ILE A 18 -9.34 8.17 -0.39
C ILE A 18 -8.53 9.46 -0.56
N ILE A 19 -7.44 9.62 0.20
CA ILE A 19 -6.59 10.81 0.12
C ILE A 19 -5.90 10.90 -1.24
N GLY A 20 -5.37 9.78 -1.76
CA GLY A 20 -4.75 9.72 -3.07
C GLY A 20 -5.70 10.16 -4.18
N PHE A 21 -6.91 9.59 -4.24
CA PHE A 21 -7.93 10.01 -5.19
C PHE A 21 -8.38 11.46 -4.98
N GLY A 22 -8.51 11.91 -3.72
CA GLY A 22 -8.86 13.30 -3.41
C GLY A 22 -7.84 14.30 -3.97
N ILE A 23 -6.54 13.99 -3.88
CA ILE A 23 -5.48 14.83 -4.45
C ILE A 23 -5.54 14.81 -5.97
N ILE A 24 -5.67 13.63 -6.59
CA ILE A 24 -5.73 13.48 -8.05
C ILE A 24 -6.92 14.27 -8.61
N PHE A 25 -8.12 14.04 -8.08
CA PHE A 25 -9.33 14.72 -8.53
C PHE A 25 -9.33 16.21 -8.21
N GLY A 26 -8.77 16.61 -7.06
CA GLY A 26 -8.59 18.02 -6.71
C GLY A 26 -7.69 18.76 -7.71
N LEU A 27 -6.55 18.18 -8.07
CA LEU A 27 -5.64 18.76 -9.07
C LEU A 27 -6.29 18.79 -10.46
N MET A 28 -6.99 17.73 -10.86
CA MET A 28 -7.73 17.71 -12.13
C MET A 28 -8.81 18.79 -12.18
N PHE A 29 -9.49 19.07 -11.06
CA PHE A 29 -10.51 20.13 -10.99
C PHE A 29 -9.92 21.53 -11.18
N THR A 30 -8.63 21.72 -10.85
CA THR A 30 -7.91 22.98 -11.12
C THR A 30 -7.41 23.12 -12.57
N GLY A 31 -7.71 22.15 -13.44
CA GLY A 31 -7.30 22.15 -14.84
C GLY A 31 -5.90 21.62 -15.10
N ILE A 32 -5.24 21.04 -14.09
CA ILE A 32 -3.95 20.37 -14.27
C ILE A 32 -4.14 19.08 -15.06
N SER A 33 -3.19 18.74 -15.93
CA SER A 33 -3.29 17.54 -16.75
C SER A 33 -3.47 16.28 -15.88
N PRO A 34 -4.23 15.27 -16.35
CA PRO A 34 -4.42 14.03 -15.61
C PRO A 34 -3.10 13.34 -15.24
N GLU A 35 -2.10 13.41 -16.12
CA GLU A 35 -0.77 12.81 -15.91
C GLU A 35 -0.04 13.43 -14.73
N ILE A 36 0.02 14.77 -14.65
CA ILE A 36 0.70 15.50 -13.58
C ILE A 36 -0.08 15.33 -12.26
N SER A 37 -1.41 15.33 -12.34
CA SER A 37 -2.28 15.08 -11.20
C SER A 37 -2.05 13.69 -10.62
N ASN A 38 -1.92 12.69 -11.48
CA ASN A 38 -1.69 11.31 -11.08
C ASN A 38 -0.30 11.10 -10.46
N LEU A 39 0.75 11.65 -11.08
CA LEU A 39 2.11 11.61 -10.54
C LEU A 39 2.20 12.25 -9.16
N SER A 40 1.57 13.42 -8.99
CA SER A 40 1.55 14.15 -7.73
C SER A 40 0.76 13.40 -6.66
N GLY A 41 -0.41 12.87 -7.03
CA GLY A 41 -1.27 12.09 -6.14
C GLY A 41 -0.61 10.82 -5.62
N TYR A 42 0.04 10.04 -6.49
CA TYR A 42 0.78 8.84 -6.07
C TYR A 42 2.00 9.20 -5.20
N SER A 43 2.75 10.24 -5.55
CA SER A 43 3.93 10.67 -4.78
C SER A 43 3.53 11.08 -3.36
N ILE A 44 2.52 11.93 -3.24
CA ILE A 44 2.01 12.38 -1.93
C ILE A 44 1.36 11.21 -1.19
N GLY A 45 0.61 10.36 -1.89
CA GLY A 45 -0.01 9.16 -1.33
C GLY A 45 1.00 8.21 -0.72
N ILE A 46 2.15 7.96 -1.36
CA ILE A 46 3.21 7.11 -0.78
C ILE A 46 3.74 7.71 0.53
N VAL A 47 3.98 9.02 0.57
CA VAL A 47 4.47 9.72 1.77
C VAL A 47 3.43 9.66 2.89
N ILE A 48 2.17 9.95 2.59
CA ILE A 48 1.07 9.89 3.56
C ILE A 48 0.85 8.47 4.06
N SER A 49 0.88 7.47 3.18
CA SER A 49 0.80 6.05 3.55
C SER A 49 1.87 5.66 4.56
N TYR A 50 3.11 6.11 4.35
CA TYR A 50 4.19 5.87 5.30
C TYR A 50 3.94 6.56 6.65
N ILE A 51 3.56 7.85 6.64
CA ILE A 51 3.30 8.61 7.87
C ILE A 51 2.15 8.00 8.67
N LEU A 52 1.03 7.67 8.02
CA LEU A 52 -0.12 7.03 8.64
C LEU A 52 0.24 5.66 9.21
N ASN A 53 0.95 4.82 8.44
CA ASN A 53 1.35 3.51 8.94
C ASN A 53 2.32 3.63 10.13
N LYS A 54 3.26 4.57 10.06
CA LYS A 54 4.21 4.82 11.13
C LYS A 54 3.54 5.30 12.42
N ILE A 55 2.71 6.34 12.34
CA ILE A 55 2.13 7.00 13.52
C ILE A 55 0.92 6.23 14.04
N PHE A 56 0.02 5.80 13.15
CA PHE A 56 -1.28 5.26 13.53
C PHE A 56 -1.26 3.73 13.69
N THR A 57 -0.67 3.01 12.72
CA THR A 57 -0.67 1.53 12.71
C THR A 57 0.38 0.95 13.66
N PHE A 58 1.64 1.39 13.53
CA PHE A 58 2.77 0.78 14.24
C PHE A 58 3.26 1.62 15.43
N GLN A 59 2.91 2.91 15.50
CA GLN A 59 3.31 3.85 16.55
C GLN A 59 4.84 3.87 16.77
N SER A 60 5.62 3.76 15.68
CA SER A 60 7.08 3.76 15.76
C SER A 60 7.59 5.15 16.16
N LYS A 61 8.41 5.21 17.23
CA LYS A 61 9.00 6.45 17.75
C LYS A 61 10.34 6.81 17.09
N THR A 62 10.94 5.91 16.33
CA THR A 62 12.23 6.11 15.68
C THR A 62 12.11 7.10 14.52
N LYS A 63 12.99 8.11 14.43
CA LYS A 63 13.01 9.06 13.30
C LYS A 63 14.08 8.68 12.28
N SER A 64 14.00 7.47 11.72
CA SER A 64 15.00 7.03 10.75
C SER A 64 14.49 7.08 9.32
N LYS A 65 15.25 7.71 8.41
CA LYS A 65 15.03 7.63 6.95
C LYS A 65 15.11 6.17 6.45
N ILE A 66 15.80 5.30 7.20
CA ILE A 66 15.92 3.87 6.89
C ILE A 66 14.56 3.19 6.97
N GLU A 67 13.67 3.59 7.87
CA GLU A 67 12.30 3.03 7.97
C GLU A 67 11.50 3.32 6.69
N PHE A 68 11.64 4.51 6.11
CA PHE A 68 10.97 4.86 4.86
C PHE A 68 11.47 4.00 3.69
N ILE A 69 12.78 3.82 3.58
CA ILE A 69 13.37 2.96 2.54
C ILE A 69 12.92 1.51 2.73
N LYS A 70 12.94 0.99 3.96
CA LYS A 70 12.44 -0.35 4.28
C LYS A 70 10.96 -0.49 3.94
N PHE A 71 10.14 0.54 4.18
CA PHE A 71 8.72 0.53 3.83
C PHE A 71 8.52 0.41 2.32
N ILE A 72 9.25 1.20 1.52
CA ILE A 72 9.20 1.09 0.06
C ILE A 72 9.63 -0.31 -0.39
N LEU A 73 10.73 -0.83 0.16
CA LEU A 73 11.21 -2.19 -0.16
C LEU A 73 10.19 -3.27 0.22
N ALA A 74 9.51 -3.11 1.36
CA ALA A 74 8.45 -4.02 1.80
C ALA A 74 7.25 -4.00 0.84
N MET A 75 6.81 -2.81 0.39
CA MET A 75 5.72 -2.69 -0.58
C MET A 75 6.12 -3.26 -1.95
N LEU A 76 7.37 -3.09 -2.37
CA LEU A 76 7.90 -3.69 -3.59
C LEU A 76 7.95 -5.22 -3.50
N MET A 77 8.42 -5.78 -2.40
CA MET A 77 8.39 -7.23 -2.15
C MET A 77 6.96 -7.78 -2.16
N ALA A 78 6.03 -7.09 -1.50
CA ALA A 78 4.62 -7.45 -1.50
C ALA A 78 4.02 -7.43 -2.92
N TYR A 79 4.39 -6.43 -3.73
CA TYR A 79 3.99 -6.34 -5.14
C TYR A 79 4.54 -7.49 -5.99
N ILE A 80 5.81 -7.88 -5.79
CA ILE A 80 6.40 -9.03 -6.48
C ILE A 80 5.64 -10.32 -6.13
N LEU A 81 5.33 -10.54 -4.85
CA LEU A 81 4.54 -11.69 -4.41
C LEU A 81 3.13 -11.71 -5.00
N ASN A 82 2.48 -10.53 -5.04
CA ASN A 82 1.20 -10.36 -5.72
C ASN A 82 1.27 -10.76 -7.19
N PHE A 83 2.27 -10.24 -7.91
CA PHE A 83 2.43 -10.50 -9.34
C PHE A 83 2.71 -11.98 -9.65
N ILE A 84 3.56 -12.63 -8.84
CA ILE A 84 3.82 -14.08 -8.95
C ILE A 84 2.54 -14.87 -8.70
N THR A 85 1.79 -14.54 -7.65
CA THR A 85 0.52 -15.20 -7.31
C THR A 85 -0.49 -15.06 -8.44
N LEU A 86 -0.61 -13.86 -9.01
CA LEU A 86 -1.50 -13.59 -10.15
C LEU A 86 -1.11 -14.46 -11.35
N LYS A 87 0.17 -14.49 -11.72
CA LYS A 87 0.64 -15.34 -12.84
C LYS A 87 0.38 -16.82 -12.61
N ILE A 88 0.60 -17.33 -11.40
CA ILE A 88 0.32 -18.74 -11.07
C ILE A 88 -1.16 -19.03 -11.22
N CYS A 89 -2.05 -18.18 -10.70
CA CYS A 89 -3.49 -18.40 -10.80
C CYS A 89 -3.97 -18.37 -12.26
N LEU A 90 -3.47 -17.44 -13.07
CA LEU A 90 -3.78 -17.37 -14.50
C LEU A 90 -3.25 -18.59 -15.27
N SER A 91 -2.05 -19.08 -14.92
CA SER A 91 -1.50 -20.31 -15.51
C SER A 91 -2.34 -21.56 -15.19
N LEU A 92 -3.07 -21.54 -14.07
CA LEU A 92 -4.00 -22.60 -13.67
C LEU A 92 -5.39 -22.42 -14.31
N SER A 93 -5.55 -21.48 -15.25
CA SER A 93 -6.83 -21.12 -15.87
C SER A 93 -7.92 -20.73 -14.87
N ILE A 94 -7.52 -20.23 -13.69
CA ILE A 94 -8.46 -19.65 -12.72
C ILE A 94 -9.01 -18.36 -13.32
N ASN A 95 -10.30 -18.10 -13.04
CA ASN A 95 -10.96 -16.88 -13.47
C ASN A 95 -10.12 -15.63 -13.11
N PRO A 96 -9.85 -14.70 -14.05
CA PRO A 96 -9.01 -13.53 -13.81
C PRO A 96 -9.49 -12.63 -12.65
N TYR A 97 -10.79 -12.50 -12.44
CA TYR A 97 -11.36 -11.70 -11.36
C TYR A 97 -11.06 -12.34 -9.99
N ILE A 98 -11.18 -13.66 -9.88
CA ILE A 98 -10.85 -14.41 -8.65
C ILE A 98 -9.34 -14.33 -8.38
N SER A 99 -8.53 -14.46 -9.44
CA SER A 99 -7.07 -14.36 -9.36
C SER A 99 -6.61 -13.00 -8.82
N GLN A 100 -7.26 -11.91 -9.24
CA GLN A 100 -7.00 -10.55 -8.72
C GLN A 100 -7.30 -10.43 -7.23
N ILE A 101 -8.45 -10.96 -6.77
CA ILE A 101 -8.81 -10.93 -5.35
C ILE A 101 -7.79 -11.71 -4.52
N PHE A 102 -7.40 -12.90 -4.98
CA PHE A 102 -6.42 -13.74 -4.28
C PHE A 102 -5.04 -13.07 -4.21
N ALA A 103 -4.56 -12.55 -5.33
CA ALA A 103 -3.30 -11.81 -5.39
C ALA A 103 -3.34 -10.56 -4.49
N GLY A 104 -4.45 -9.81 -4.49
CA GLY A 104 -4.65 -8.65 -3.63
C GLY A 104 -4.64 -8.99 -2.13
N GLY A 105 -5.19 -10.15 -1.77
CA GLY A 105 -5.06 -10.71 -0.41
C GLY A 105 -3.61 -10.96 -0.03
N ILE A 106 -2.84 -11.63 -0.90
CA ILE A 106 -1.41 -11.87 -0.69
C ILE A 106 -0.62 -10.57 -0.57
N TYR A 107 -0.90 -9.57 -1.42
CA TYR A 107 -0.27 -8.24 -1.33
C TYR A 107 -0.46 -7.62 0.06
N THR A 108 -1.71 -7.61 0.52
CA THR A 108 -2.09 -6.96 1.78
C THR A 108 -1.47 -7.67 2.98
N ILE A 109 -1.52 -9.02 3.01
CA ILE A 109 -0.97 -9.82 4.10
C ILE A 109 0.55 -9.70 4.14
N SER A 110 1.21 -9.88 3.01
CA SER A 110 2.67 -9.78 2.91
C SER A 110 3.17 -8.37 3.26
N GLY A 111 2.50 -7.33 2.74
CA GLY A 111 2.78 -5.93 3.06
C GLY A 111 2.64 -5.64 4.56
N PHE A 112 1.60 -6.15 5.21
CA PHE A 112 1.41 -6.03 6.66
C PHE A 112 2.51 -6.75 7.44
N LEU A 113 2.83 -8.01 7.09
CA LEU A 113 3.84 -8.81 7.79
C LEU A 113 5.23 -8.18 7.66
N LEU A 114 5.63 -7.78 6.45
CA LEU A 114 6.91 -7.09 6.21
C LEU A 114 6.96 -5.76 6.98
N SER A 115 5.88 -4.99 6.95
CA SER A 115 5.80 -3.73 7.71
C SER A 115 5.93 -3.96 9.22
N LYS A 116 5.24 -4.99 9.75
CA LYS A 116 5.22 -5.31 11.18
C LYS A 116 6.55 -5.85 11.69
N PHE A 117 7.18 -6.77 10.96
CA PHE A 117 8.34 -7.52 11.46
C PHE A 117 9.69 -6.95 11.00
N TRP A 118 9.72 -6.19 9.89
CA TRP A 118 10.97 -5.71 9.31
C TRP A 118 11.09 -4.19 9.27
N VAL A 119 10.01 -3.49 8.89
CA VAL A 119 10.04 -2.04 8.70
C VAL A 119 9.99 -1.30 10.04
N PHE A 120 9.00 -1.61 10.88
CA PHE A 120 8.72 -0.89 12.13
C PHE A 120 9.06 -1.73 13.37
N LYS A 121 10.13 -2.53 13.28
CA LYS A 121 10.70 -3.27 14.41
C LYS A 121 11.46 -2.33 15.34
#